data_AF-A0A4W3GRC3-F1
#
_entry.id   AF-A0A4W3GRC3-F1
#
_cell.length_a   1.000
_cell.length_b   1.000
_cell.length_c   1.000
_cell.angle_alpha   90.00
_cell.angle_beta   90.00
_cell.angle_gamma   90.00
#
_symmetry.space_group_name_H-M   'P 1'
#
loop_
_entity.id
_entity.type
_entity.pdbx_description
1 polymer ?
#
loop_
_entity_poly.entity_id
_entity_poly.type
_entity_poly.pdbx_seq_one_letter_code
_entity_poly.pdbx_strand_id
1 'polypeptide(L)'
;MSNSGRAKVNVPKLVLDYITPSMNQYGLCFVDGFLGPKTGDRILQEVVALHRSGSFEDGELASQRIGTDQPHTAPAGPCKKTIRGDKIMWVQGNEPGCASIGQLLQRMDKLIMHADGNLGHYTIRGRHKSYKET
;
A
#
# COMPACT_ATOMS: atom_id res chain seq x y z
N MET A 1 33.09 -11.84 -4.03
CA MET A 1 32.10 -10.82 -3.63
C MET A 1 31.73 -10.01 -4.86
N SER A 2 30.71 -10.45 -5.58
CA SER A 2 30.42 -9.99 -6.95
C SER A 2 29.62 -8.69 -6.91
N ASN A 3 30.30 -7.59 -7.18
CA ASN A 3 29.70 -6.27 -7.38
C ASN A 3 29.03 -6.25 -8.77
N SER A 4 27.76 -6.65 -8.85
CA SER A 4 26.98 -6.53 -10.09
C SER A 4 26.13 -5.27 -10.01
N GLY A 5 26.54 -4.25 -10.77
CA GLY A 5 25.76 -3.04 -10.98
C GLY A 5 24.40 -3.39 -11.57
N ARG A 6 23.38 -3.45 -10.71
CA ARG A 6 22.01 -3.83 -11.09
C ARG A 6 21.48 -2.74 -12.01
N ALA A 7 21.32 -3.07 -13.29
CA ALA A 7 20.78 -2.19 -14.32
C ALA A 7 19.48 -1.54 -13.83
N LYS A 8 19.29 -0.25 -14.14
CA LYS A 8 18.05 0.47 -13.84
C LYS A 8 16.88 -0.32 -14.44
N VAL A 9 15.96 -0.78 -13.58
CA VAL A 9 14.76 -1.51 -14.01
C VAL A 9 13.99 -0.63 -15.00
N ASN A 10 13.83 -1.12 -16.22
CA ASN A 10 13.00 -0.48 -17.24
C ASN A 10 11.54 -0.71 -16.88
N VAL A 11 10.88 0.34 -16.39
CA VAL A 11 9.52 0.31 -15.87
C VAL A 11 8.50 -0.13 -16.94
N PRO A 12 8.45 0.49 -18.16
CA PRO A 12 7.59 0.01 -19.23
C PRO A 12 7.75 -1.48 -19.53
N LYS A 13 9.00 -1.94 -19.64
CA LYS A 13 9.29 -3.35 -19.95
C LYS A 13 8.81 -4.29 -18.84
N LEU A 14 9.09 -3.94 -17.58
CA LEU A 14 8.61 -4.71 -16.42
C LEU A 14 7.08 -4.80 -16.43
N VAL A 15 6.39 -3.73 -16.79
CA VAL A 15 4.92 -3.70 -16.80
C VAL A 15 4.36 -4.60 -17.90
N LEU A 16 4.77 -4.38 -19.14
CA LEU A 16 4.22 -5.08 -20.30
C LEU A 16 4.62 -6.56 -20.35
N ASP A 17 5.88 -6.87 -20.03
CA ASP A 17 6.40 -8.23 -20.19
C ASP A 17 6.08 -9.13 -18.99
N TYR A 18 5.77 -8.55 -17.82
CA TYR A 18 5.66 -9.32 -16.58
C TYR A 18 4.43 -8.99 -15.73
N ILE A 19 4.23 -7.72 -15.35
CA ILE A 19 3.15 -7.37 -14.41
C ILE A 19 1.78 -7.60 -15.05
N THR A 20 1.54 -7.03 -16.24
CA THR A 20 0.27 -7.14 -16.96
C THR A 20 -0.12 -8.60 -17.22
N PRO A 21 0.74 -9.44 -17.82
CA PRO A 21 0.43 -10.86 -18.03
C PRO A 21 0.12 -11.60 -16.72
N SER A 22 0.93 -11.39 -15.68
CA SER A 22 0.75 -12.07 -14.40
C SER A 22 -0.57 -11.69 -13.72
N MET A 23 -0.90 -10.40 -13.71
CA MET A 23 -2.17 -9.92 -13.15
C MET A 23 -3.37 -10.43 -13.94
N ASN A 24 -3.32 -10.44 -15.28
CA ASN A 24 -4.42 -10.92 -16.11
C ASN A 24 -4.62 -12.43 -16.03
N GLN A 25 -3.54 -13.20 -15.83
CA GLN A 25 -3.61 -14.66 -15.77
C GLN A 25 -3.96 -15.18 -14.36
N TYR A 26 -3.37 -14.60 -13.32
CA TYR A 26 -3.43 -15.15 -11.96
C TYR A 26 -4.11 -14.23 -10.94
N GLY A 27 -4.35 -12.97 -11.28
CA GLY A 27 -4.81 -11.96 -10.33
C GLY A 27 -3.76 -11.56 -9.28
N LEU A 28 -2.51 -11.99 -9.44
CA LEU A 28 -1.39 -11.74 -8.52
C LEU A 28 -0.06 -11.59 -9.26
N CYS A 29 0.86 -10.79 -8.71
CA CYS A 29 2.20 -10.55 -9.28
C CYS A 29 3.20 -10.21 -8.17
N PHE A 30 4.40 -10.79 -8.21
CA PHE A 30 5.48 -10.54 -7.24
C PHE A 30 6.68 -9.87 -7.91
N VAL A 31 7.15 -8.74 -7.37
CA VAL A 31 8.31 -8.02 -7.91
C VAL A 31 9.37 -7.85 -6.85
N ASP A 32 10.42 -8.68 -6.91
CA ASP A 32 11.54 -8.61 -5.98
C ASP A 32 12.52 -7.48 -6.28
N GLY A 33 13.16 -6.97 -5.23
CA GLY A 33 14.15 -5.92 -5.35
C GLY A 33 13.59 -4.62 -5.94
N PHE A 34 12.29 -4.36 -5.75
CA PHE A 34 11.53 -3.30 -6.40
C PHE A 34 12.19 -1.91 -6.32
N LEU A 35 12.71 -1.55 -5.14
CA LEU A 35 13.39 -0.27 -4.88
C LEU A 35 14.89 -0.42 -4.58
N GLY A 36 15.35 -1.66 -4.37
CA GLY A 36 16.70 -1.95 -3.88
C GLY A 36 16.87 -1.71 -2.37
N PRO A 37 17.93 -2.27 -1.77
CA PRO A 37 18.11 -2.33 -0.32
C PRO A 37 18.24 -0.94 0.31
N LYS A 38 19.05 -0.05 -0.27
CA LYS A 38 19.29 1.30 0.29
C LYS A 38 18.00 2.12 0.47
N THR A 39 17.11 2.08 -0.51
CA THR A 39 15.83 2.80 -0.44
C THR A 39 14.87 2.09 0.51
N GLY A 40 14.88 0.76 0.52
CA GLY A 40 14.13 -0.04 1.49
C GLY A 40 14.50 0.29 2.94
N ASP A 41 15.79 0.40 3.25
CA ASP A 41 16.28 0.74 4.59
C ASP A 41 15.81 2.14 5.04
N ARG A 42 15.80 3.11 4.11
CA ARG A 42 15.31 4.46 4.39
C ARG A 42 13.80 4.48 4.64
N ILE A 43 13.02 3.74 3.85
CA ILE A 43 11.57 3.60 4.08
C ILE A 43 11.32 2.99 5.46
N LEU A 44 12.08 1.96 5.84
CA LEU A 44 11.96 1.36 7.17
C LEU A 44 12.25 2.39 8.28
N GLN A 45 13.29 3.20 8.14
CA GLN A 45 13.61 4.26 9.11
C GLN A 45 12.48 5.28 9.24
N GLU A 46 11.89 5.73 8.12
CA GLU A 46 10.76 6.66 8.10
C GLU A 46 9.52 6.05 8.79
N VAL A 47 9.16 4.81 8.46
CA VAL A 47 8.02 4.10 9.08
C VAL A 47 8.24 3.92 10.59
N VAL A 48 9.44 3.55 11.02
CA VAL A 48 9.77 3.40 12.45
C VAL A 48 9.69 4.74 13.18
N ALA A 49 10.13 5.83 12.56
CA ALA A 49 10.04 7.17 13.14
C ALA A 49 8.58 7.60 13.32
N LEU A 50 7.73 7.41 12.30
CA LEU A 50 6.29 7.69 12.37
C LEU A 50 5.57 6.81 13.40
N HIS A 51 5.96 5.54 13.52
CA HIS A 51 5.39 4.68 14.56
C HIS A 51 5.77 5.16 15.96
N ARG A 52 7.01 5.61 16.15
CA ARG A 52 7.51 6.14 17.43
C ARG A 52 6.91 7.49 17.82
N SER A 53 6.42 8.29 16.86
CA SER A 53 5.74 9.55 17.16
C SER A 53 4.33 9.36 17.76
N GLY A 54 3.80 8.13 17.74
CA GLY A 54 2.46 7.83 18.25
C GLY A 54 1.32 8.18 17.29
N SER A 55 1.63 8.50 16.03
CA SER A 55 0.66 8.96 15.03
C SER A 55 -0.15 7.84 14.36
N PHE A 56 0.01 6.59 14.81
CA PHE A 56 -0.69 5.44 14.24
C PHE A 56 -1.99 5.15 15.01
N GLU A 57 -3.04 4.79 14.28
CA GLU A 57 -4.37 4.48 14.81
C GLU A 57 -4.72 3.00 14.61
N ASP A 58 -5.72 2.49 15.35
CA ASP A 58 -6.25 1.14 15.09
C ASP A 58 -6.91 1.09 13.71
N GLY A 59 -6.62 0.05 12.92
CA GLY A 59 -7.24 -0.12 11.61
C GLY A 59 -8.77 -0.26 11.68
N GLU A 60 -9.49 0.49 10.84
CA GLU A 60 -10.95 0.40 10.74
C GLU A 60 -11.40 -0.53 9.59
N LEU A 61 -12.63 -1.08 9.70
CA LEU A 61 -13.29 -1.85 8.64
C LEU A 61 -14.25 -0.95 7.86
N ALA A 62 -14.40 -1.21 6.56
CA ALA A 62 -15.27 -0.44 5.67
C ALA A 62 -16.77 -0.53 6.04
N SER A 63 -17.19 -1.64 6.66
CA SER A 63 -18.55 -1.83 7.16
C SER A 63 -18.55 -1.89 8.69
N GLN A 64 -18.76 -0.75 9.33
CA GLN A 64 -19.16 -0.73 10.73
C GLN A 64 -20.66 -1.05 10.80
N ARG A 65 -21.03 -2.32 10.62
CA ARG A 65 -22.40 -2.76 10.98
C ARG A 65 -22.48 -2.76 12.50
N ILE A 66 -22.75 -1.60 13.09
CA ILE A 66 -23.33 -1.55 14.43
C ILE A 66 -24.77 -2.00 14.24
N GLY A 67 -25.05 -3.28 14.49
CA GLY A 67 -26.42 -3.77 14.56
C GLY A 67 -27.11 -3.17 15.78
N THR A 68 -27.58 -1.92 15.68
CA THR A 68 -28.74 -1.48 16.44
C THR A 68 -29.93 -2.04 15.69
N ASP A 69 -30.45 -3.19 16.14
CA ASP A 69 -31.84 -3.68 15.90
C ASP A 69 -31.95 -5.15 16.38
N GLN A 70 -31.55 -5.45 17.61
CA GLN A 70 -31.95 -6.68 18.31
C GLN A 70 -31.85 -6.41 19.82
N PRO A 71 -32.97 -6.26 20.54
CA PRO A 71 -32.95 -6.32 22.00
C PRO A 71 -32.84 -7.78 22.45
N HIS A 72 -32.15 -7.96 23.59
CA HIS A 72 -32.04 -9.18 24.40
C HIS A 72 -30.81 -10.09 24.14
N THR A 73 -29.81 -9.91 25.02
CA THR A 73 -28.89 -10.96 25.53
C THR A 73 -27.84 -11.59 24.58
N ALA A 74 -27.00 -10.76 23.94
CA ALA A 74 -25.70 -11.23 23.43
C ALA A 74 -24.58 -10.25 23.84
N PRO A 75 -23.41 -10.72 24.29
CA PRO A 75 -22.32 -9.84 24.70
C PRO A 75 -21.86 -8.99 23.52
N ALA A 76 -21.41 -7.77 23.83
CA ALA A 76 -20.98 -6.75 22.87
C ALA A 76 -20.29 -7.34 21.64
N GLY A 77 -20.75 -6.94 20.45
CA GLY A 77 -20.23 -7.41 19.17
C GLY A 77 -18.70 -7.35 19.06
N PRO A 78 -18.10 -8.08 18.09
CA PRO A 78 -16.66 -8.29 18.06
C PRO A 78 -15.92 -6.96 18.16
N CYS A 79 -15.07 -6.85 19.18
CA CYS A 79 -14.15 -5.74 19.36
C CYS A 79 -13.44 -5.46 18.03
N LYS A 80 -13.20 -4.18 17.66
CA LYS A 80 -12.51 -3.81 16.40
C LYS A 80 -11.23 -4.62 16.16
N LYS A 81 -10.56 -5.04 17.26
CA LYS A 81 -9.33 -5.85 17.28
C LYS A 81 -9.50 -7.34 16.94
N THR A 82 -10.72 -7.87 16.91
CA THR A 82 -10.96 -9.31 16.64
C THR A 82 -10.69 -9.69 15.19
N ILE A 83 -10.81 -8.73 14.25
CA ILE A 83 -10.62 -8.98 12.81
C ILE A 83 -9.25 -8.51 12.32
N ARG A 84 -8.77 -7.35 12.80
CA ARG A 84 -7.46 -6.82 12.46
C ARG A 84 -6.80 -6.19 13.68
N GLY A 85 -5.54 -6.53 13.93
CA GLY A 85 -4.75 -6.07 15.09
C GLY A 85 -3.65 -5.08 14.72
N ASP A 86 -3.64 -4.56 13.49
CA ASP A 86 -2.63 -3.65 13.00
C ASP A 86 -2.92 -2.19 13.36
N LYS A 87 -1.82 -1.44 13.43
CA LYS A 87 -1.81 0.01 13.58
C LYS A 87 -1.51 0.63 12.22
N ILE A 88 -2.31 1.60 11.78
CA ILE A 88 -2.16 2.25 10.48
C ILE A 88 -1.97 3.76 10.62
N MET A 89 -1.29 4.34 9.64
CA MET A 89 -1.24 5.79 9.43
C MET A 89 -1.38 6.03 7.93
N TRP A 90 -2.20 7.02 7.57
CA TRP A 90 -2.32 7.46 6.18
C TRP A 90 -1.30 8.55 5.88
N VAL A 91 -0.55 8.39 4.79
CA VAL A 91 0.47 9.35 4.34
C VAL A 91 0.32 9.62 2.84
N GLN A 92 0.57 10.86 2.43
CA GLN A 92 0.62 11.29 1.04
C GLN A 92 2.00 11.04 0.41
N GLY A 93 3.05 11.01 1.24
CA GLY A 93 4.45 10.88 0.82
C GLY A 93 5.13 12.23 0.55
N ASN A 94 4.51 13.34 0.94
CA ASN A 94 5.10 14.69 0.85
C ASN A 94 5.28 15.34 2.22
N GLU A 95 4.89 14.65 3.30
CA GLU A 95 5.07 15.10 4.67
C GLU A 95 6.56 15.11 5.05
N PRO A 96 6.97 15.98 6.00
CA PRO A 96 8.29 15.92 6.60
C PRO A 96 8.55 14.53 7.17
N GLY A 97 9.68 13.91 6.79
CA GLY A 97 10.02 12.56 7.22
C GLY A 97 9.41 11.42 6.37
N CYS A 98 8.72 11.71 5.28
CA CYS A 98 8.11 10.72 4.38
C CYS A 98 8.73 10.68 2.96
N ALA A 99 9.95 11.20 2.76
CA ALA A 99 10.51 11.39 1.43
C ALA A 99 10.77 10.08 0.68
N SER A 100 11.19 9.02 1.38
CA SER A 100 11.46 7.70 0.81
C SER A 100 10.16 6.92 0.61
N ILE A 101 9.19 7.08 1.51
CA ILE A 101 7.81 6.60 1.31
C ILE A 101 7.21 7.26 0.06
N GLY A 102 7.42 8.57 -0.14
CA GLY A 102 7.02 9.28 -1.35
C GLY A 102 7.63 8.71 -2.62
N GLN A 103 8.92 8.31 -2.60
CA GLN A 103 9.56 7.63 -3.72
C GLN A 103 8.93 6.27 -4.04
N LEU A 104 8.56 5.50 -3.01
CA LEU A 104 7.81 4.24 -3.17
C LEU A 104 6.48 4.48 -3.89
N LEU A 105 5.68 5.44 -3.39
CA LEU A 105 4.38 5.78 -3.95
C LEU A 105 4.50 6.25 -5.40
N GLN A 106 5.46 7.13 -5.72
CA GLN A 106 5.70 7.58 -7.09
C GLN A 106 6.09 6.43 -8.04
N ARG A 107 6.83 5.44 -7.55
CA ARG A 107 7.21 4.28 -8.37
C ARG A 107 6.03 3.35 -8.62
N MET A 108 5.17 3.14 -7.61
CA MET A 108 3.90 2.43 -7.78
C MET A 108 2.99 3.15 -8.79
N ASP A 109 2.82 4.47 -8.64
CA ASP A 109 2.03 5.30 -9.57
C ASP A 109 2.55 5.14 -11.02
N LYS A 110 3.86 5.15 -11.22
CA LYS A 110 4.48 4.91 -12.55
C LYS A 110 4.17 3.53 -13.12
N LEU A 111 4.20 2.47 -12.32
CA LEU A 111 3.85 1.13 -12.81
C LEU A 111 2.40 1.08 -13.28
N ILE A 112 1.48 1.62 -12.48
CA ILE A 112 0.06 1.61 -12.80
C ILE A 112 -0.24 2.47 -14.03
N MET A 113 0.38 3.64 -14.15
CA MET A 113 0.25 4.49 -15.35
C MET A 113 0.71 3.76 -16.62
N HIS A 114 1.79 2.98 -16.55
CA HIS A 114 2.23 2.17 -17.69
C HIS A 114 1.35 0.94 -17.95
N ALA A 115 0.59 0.49 -16.95
CA ALA A 115 -0.31 -0.65 -17.05
C ALA A 115 -1.74 -0.23 -17.45
N ASP A 116 -2.00 1.07 -17.63
CA ASP A 116 -3.33 1.58 -17.95
C ASP A 116 -3.87 0.93 -19.22
N GLY A 117 -5.15 0.56 -19.18
CA GLY A 117 -5.83 -0.19 -20.23
C GLY A 117 -5.36 -1.64 -20.43
N ASN A 118 -4.36 -2.10 -19.67
CA ASN A 118 -3.78 -3.44 -19.81
C ASN A 118 -4.08 -4.37 -18.62
N LEU A 119 -4.69 -3.86 -17.54
CA LEU A 119 -5.13 -4.66 -16.39
C LEU A 119 -6.64 -4.97 -16.53
N GLY A 120 -6.97 -6.03 -17.27
CA GLY A 120 -8.35 -6.39 -17.60
C GLY A 120 -9.09 -5.25 -18.34
N HIS A 121 -10.28 -4.91 -17.85
CA HIS A 121 -11.12 -3.83 -18.41
C HIS A 121 -11.12 -2.56 -17.53
N TYR A 122 -10.12 -2.40 -16.65
CA TYR A 122 -10.08 -1.29 -15.71
C TYR A 122 -9.40 -0.05 -16.31
N THR A 123 -9.96 1.12 -16.02
CA THR A 123 -9.31 2.42 -16.20
C THR A 123 -8.93 2.98 -14.84
N ILE A 124 -7.62 3.10 -14.57
CA ILE A 124 -7.12 3.55 -13.26
C ILE A 124 -6.61 4.98 -13.39
N ARG A 125 -7.34 5.94 -12.81
CA ARG A 125 -7.05 7.38 -12.95
C ARG A 125 -6.20 7.99 -11.83
N GLY A 126 -6.00 7.27 -10.73
CA GLY A 126 -5.22 7.77 -9.60
C GLY A 126 -5.51 7.04 -8.30
N ARG A 127 -4.82 7.48 -7.24
CA ARG A 127 -5.01 6.95 -5.88
C ARG A 127 -6.28 7.52 -5.26
N HIS A 128 -7.07 6.65 -4.65
CA HIS A 128 -8.19 7.07 -3.81
C HIS A 128 -7.69 7.63 -2.48
N LYS A 129 -8.34 8.69 -1.97
CA LYS A 129 -8.04 9.28 -0.66
C LYS A 129 -9.18 8.93 0.29
N SER A 130 -8.88 8.16 1.33
CA SER A 130 -9.81 7.86 2.42
C SER A 130 -9.31 8.51 3.69
N TYR A 131 -9.49 9.82 3.83
CA TYR A 131 -9.21 10.53 5.08
C TYR A 131 -10.53 11.00 5.67
N LYS A 132 -10.64 10.96 7.00
CA LYS A 132 -11.64 11.76 7.71
C LYS A 132 -11.06 13.17 7.81
N GLU A 133 -11.67 14.13 7.13
CA GLU A 133 -11.38 15.56 7.35
C GLU A 133 -11.70 15.83 8.83
N THR A 134 -10.72 16.34 9.58
CA THR A 134 -10.89 16.70 11.00
C THR A 134 -11.10 18.20 11.10
#